data_AF-A0A1G1ZIH3-F1
#
_entry.id   AF-A0A1G1ZIH3-F1
#
_cell.length_a   1.000
_cell.length_b   1.000
_cell.length_c   1.000
_cell.angle_alpha   90.00
_cell.angle_beta   90.00
_cell.angle_gamma   90.00
#
_symmetry.space_group_name_H-M   'P 1'
#
loop_
_entity.id
_entity.type
_entity.pdbx_description
1 polymer ?
#
loop_
_entity_poly.entity_id
_entity_poly.type
_entity_poly.pdbx_seq_one_letter_code
_entity_poly.pdbx_strand_id
1 'polypeptide(L)' 'MTELLFDNTDEKDEDEDEDEETDDEIKELMESYTLDKDEAEHVKEVMEQYGLDEDDAVELKDVL' A
#
# COMPACT_ATOMS: atom_id res chain seq x y z
N MET A 1 6.83 43.20 -21.73
CA MET A 1 5.76 42.33 -21.24
C MET A 1 6.36 40.96 -20.97
N THR A 2 6.87 40.78 -19.75
CA THR A 2 6.63 39.55 -18.97
C THR A 2 5.11 39.34 -18.88
N GLU A 3 4.52 38.14 -18.85
CA GLU A 3 4.97 36.85 -18.33
C GLU A 3 4.53 35.68 -19.24
N LEU A 4 5.26 34.56 -19.11
CA LEU A 4 4.84 33.21 -19.54
C LEU A 4 3.45 32.89 -18.98
N LEU A 5 2.54 32.39 -19.82
CA LEU A 5 1.40 31.61 -19.32
C LEU A 5 1.80 30.14 -19.32
N PHE A 6 2.03 29.67 -18.09
CA PHE A 6 2.28 28.30 -17.71
C PHE A 6 1.06 27.41 -18.02
N ASP A 7 1.38 26.17 -18.31
CA ASP A 7 0.52 25.00 -18.50
C ASP A 7 -0.80 25.04 -17.73
N ASN A 8 -1.90 24.91 -18.47
CA ASN A 8 -3.18 24.50 -17.91
C ASN A 8 -3.17 22.96 -17.89
N THR A 9 -2.34 22.40 -17.01
CA THR A 9 -2.39 20.98 -16.64
C THR A 9 -3.75 20.74 -16.00
N ASP A 10 -4.54 19.93 -16.70
CA ASP A 10 -5.75 19.30 -16.20
C ASP A 10 -5.32 18.47 -14.98
N GLU A 11 -5.56 18.99 -13.77
CA GLU A 11 -5.53 18.20 -12.54
C GLU A 11 -6.62 17.14 -12.66
N LYS A 12 -6.25 16.03 -13.28
CA LYS A 12 -6.95 14.78 -13.19
C LYS A 12 -6.32 14.06 -12.02
N ASP A 13 -6.83 14.35 -10.83
CA ASP A 13 -6.69 13.47 -9.67
C ASP A 13 -7.35 12.13 -10.06
N GLU A 14 -6.59 11.28 -10.74
CA GLU A 14 -6.90 9.86 -10.84
C GLU A 14 -6.41 9.27 -9.52
N ASP A 15 -7.34 9.12 -8.57
CA ASP A 15 -7.22 8.19 -7.44
C ASP A 15 -7.06 6.75 -8.00
N GLU A 16 -5.94 6.44 -8.67
CA GLU A 16 -5.60 5.13 -9.23
C GLU A 16 -4.24 4.59 -8.73
N ASP A 17 -3.54 5.31 -7.86
CA ASP A 17 -2.22 4.90 -7.34
C ASP A 17 -2.28 4.11 -6.00
N GLU A 18 -3.44 3.96 -5.36
CA GLU A 18 -3.54 3.20 -4.10
C GLU A 18 -3.33 1.69 -4.29
N ASP A 19 -3.65 1.17 -5.48
CA ASP A 19 -3.49 -0.25 -5.79
C ASP A 19 -2.02 -0.65 -6.02
N GLU A 20 -1.17 0.23 -6.59
CA GLU A 20 0.23 -0.10 -6.87
C GLU A 20 1.08 -0.15 -5.58
N GLU A 21 0.88 0.80 -4.66
CA GLU A 21 1.59 0.78 -3.36
C GLU A 21 1.18 -0.44 -2.53
N THR A 22 -0.08 -0.91 -2.65
CA THR A 22 -0.51 -2.13 -1.97
C THR A 22 0.16 -3.41 -2.48
N ASP A 23 0.35 -3.55 -3.79
CA ASP A 23 0.92 -4.77 -4.36
C ASP A 23 2.41 -4.91 -4.02
N ASP A 24 3.15 -3.78 -3.94
CA ASP A 24 4.55 -3.78 -3.53
C ASP A 24 4.72 -4.19 -2.05
N GLU A 25 3.93 -3.62 -1.13
CA GLU A 25 3.97 -4.01 0.29
C GLU A 25 3.55 -5.47 0.51
N ILE A 26 2.48 -5.93 -0.17
CA ILE A 26 2.04 -7.33 -0.13
C ILE A 26 3.17 -8.25 -0.62
N LYS A 27 3.85 -7.87 -1.70
CA LYS A 27 4.94 -8.66 -2.25
C LYS A 27 6.16 -8.70 -1.32
N GLU A 28 6.51 -7.59 -0.67
CA GLU A 28 7.55 -7.56 0.35
C GLU A 28 7.21 -8.47 1.54
N LEU A 29 5.96 -8.49 1.98
CA LEU A 29 5.47 -9.40 3.02
C LEU A 29 5.55 -10.87 2.57
N MET A 30 5.18 -11.16 1.32
CA MET A 30 5.31 -12.50 0.74
C MET A 30 6.77 -12.97 0.70
N GLU A 31 7.70 -12.11 0.28
CA GLU A 31 9.12 -12.46 0.19
C GLU A 31 9.80 -12.56 1.57
N SER A 32 9.45 -11.67 2.50
CA SER A 32 10.08 -11.59 3.82
C SER A 32 9.58 -12.67 4.78
N TYR A 33 8.28 -12.95 4.76
CA TYR A 33 7.62 -13.88 5.69
C TYR A 33 7.19 -15.18 5.01
N THR A 34 7.51 -15.38 3.73
CA THR A 34 7.13 -16.56 2.93
C THR A 34 5.63 -16.82 2.90
N LEU A 35 4.86 -15.73 2.86
CA LEU A 35 3.40 -15.77 2.88
C LEU A 35 2.82 -15.94 1.49
N ASP A 36 1.64 -16.54 1.43
CA ASP A 36 0.82 -16.50 0.22
C ASP A 36 0.19 -15.11 0.02
N LYS A 37 -0.28 -14.81 -1.19
CA LYS A 37 -0.87 -13.50 -1.51
C LYS A 37 -2.03 -13.15 -0.58
N ASP A 38 -2.94 -14.12 -0.34
CA ASP A 38 -4.08 -13.93 0.55
C ASP A 38 -3.63 -13.63 2.01
N GLU A 39 -2.54 -14.25 2.44
CA GLU A 39 -1.99 -14.04 3.78
C GLU A 39 -1.31 -12.68 3.92
N ALA A 40 -0.54 -12.26 2.92
CA ALA A 40 0.10 -10.96 2.91
C ALA A 40 -0.92 -9.81 2.79
N GLU A 41 -1.98 -9.98 2.00
CA GLU A 41 -3.13 -9.06 1.98
C GLU A 41 -3.78 -8.94 3.36
N HIS A 42 -3.95 -10.07 4.06
CA HIS A 42 -4.52 -10.04 5.41
C HIS A 42 -3.59 -9.36 6.42
N VAL A 43 -2.29 -9.60 6.35
CA VAL A 43 -1.28 -8.91 7.19
C VAL A 43 -1.33 -7.41 6.96
N LYS A 44 -1.39 -6.97 5.69
CA LYS A 44 -1.51 -5.56 5.36
C LYS A 44 -2.79 -4.95 5.94
N GLU A 45 -3.93 -5.63 5.79
CA GLU A 45 -5.20 -5.17 6.38
C GLU A 45 -5.08 -5.05 7.92
N VAL A 46 -4.42 -6.00 8.58
CA VAL A 46 -4.17 -5.96 10.02
C VAL A 46 -3.22 -4.81 10.41
N MET A 47 -2.15 -4.57 9.65
CA MET A 47 -1.24 -3.43 9.84
C MET A 47 -1.99 -2.10 9.76
N GLU A 48 -2.83 -1.92 8.74
CA GLU A 48 -3.59 -0.67 8.55
C GLU A 48 -4.71 -0.50 9.59
N GLN A 49 -5.44 -1.58 9.88
CA GLN A 49 -6.57 -1.55 10.80
C GLN A 49 -6.13 -1.28 12.25
N TYR A 50 -5.01 -1.86 12.67
CA TYR A 50 -4.52 -1.77 14.04
C TYR A 50 -3.31 -0.85 14.19
N GLY A 51 -2.74 -0.35 13.09
CA GLY A 51 -1.53 0.49 13.10
C GLY A 51 -0.31 -0.27 13.61
N LEU A 52 -0.15 -1.52 13.16
CA LEU A 52 0.90 -2.44 13.62
C LEU A 52 2.07 -2.47 12.63
N ASP A 53 3.22 -2.87 13.15
CA ASP A 53 4.39 -3.18 12.32
C ASP A 53 4.22 -4.56 11.67
N GLU A 54 5.00 -4.82 10.61
CA GLU A 54 4.96 -6.06 9.81
C GLU A 54 5.05 -7.33 10.67
N ASP A 55 6.03 -7.38 11.58
CA ASP A 55 6.23 -8.51 12.50
C ASP A 55 5.00 -8.77 13.38
N ASP A 56 4.43 -7.72 13.97
CA ASP A 56 3.29 -7.82 14.89
C ASP A 56 2.00 -8.22 14.13
N ALA A 57 1.80 -7.68 12.93
CA ALA A 57 0.65 -8.01 12.10
C ALA A 57 0.73 -9.46 11.57
N VAL A 58 1.92 -9.96 11.24
CA VAL A 58 2.13 -11.36 10.84
C VAL A 58 1.78 -12.33 11.98
N GLU A 59 2.11 -12.00 13.23
CA GLU A 59 1.70 -12.83 14.37
C GLU A 59 0.19 -12.77 14.64
N LEU A 60 -0.43 -11.63 14.36
CA LEU A 60 -1.86 -11.41 14.63
C LEU A 60 -2.79 -11.95 13.55
N LYS A 61 -2.33 -12.07 12.30
CA LYS A 61 -3.10 -12.66 11.19
C LYS A 61 -3.58 -14.09 11.50
N ASP A 62 -2.84 -14.84 12.32
CA ASP A 62 -3.14 -16.24 12.71
C ASP A 62 -4.12 -16.32 13.90
N VAL A 63 -4.38 -15.18 14.56
CA VAL A 63 -5.24 -15.07 15.73
C VAL A 63 -6.64 -14.53 15.38
N LEU A 64 -6.74 -13.80 14.27
CA LEU A 64 -7.99 -13.23 13.73
C LEU A 64 -8.75 -14.23 12.84
#